data_AF-A0A421DVA5-F1
#
_entry.id   AF-A0A421DVA5-F1
#
_cell.length_a   1.000
_cell.length_b   1.000
_cell.length_c   1.000
_cell.angle_alpha   90.00
_cell.angle_beta   90.00
_cell.angle_gamma   90.00
#
_symmetry.space_group_name_H-M   'P 1'
#
loop_
_entity.id
_entity.type
_entity.pdbx_description
1 polymer ?
#
loop_
_entity_poly.entity_id
_entity_poly.type
_entity_poly.pdbx_seq_one_letter_code
_entity_poly.pdbx_strand_id
1 'polypeptide(L)'
;MSRVPLSDEETYVIFAEETLSNLQSLDGSKQQQILSRLLDIAASANLPSQFRHETIGSLDLLTAGDQCRLYTKIVENIPEGNATYHLIFVLYIDDKHEYSQSELATYDPLADSFLSVATSMDDVESVEDYLAEKNALSAEDLEDLLS
;
A
#
# COMPACT_ATOMS: atom_id res chain seq x y z
N MET A 1 13.01 -8.80 -26.30
CA MET A 1 12.81 -7.42 -25.83
C MET A 1 13.59 -7.28 -24.54
N SER A 2 14.57 -6.39 -24.47
CA SER A 2 15.36 -6.17 -23.24
C SER A 2 14.53 -5.35 -22.26
N ARG A 3 14.15 -5.94 -21.12
CA ARG A 3 13.67 -5.16 -19.99
C ARG A 3 14.89 -4.69 -19.20
N VAL A 4 14.94 -3.38 -19.01
CA VAL A 4 15.89 -2.55 -18.26
C VAL A 4 16.15 -3.19 -16.89
N PRO A 5 17.34 -3.05 -16.26
CA PRO A 5 17.48 -3.49 -14.88
C PRO A 5 16.52 -2.64 -14.05
N LEU A 6 15.42 -3.25 -13.65
CA LEU A 6 14.60 -2.78 -12.55
C LEU A 6 15.55 -2.72 -11.36
N SER A 7 15.42 -1.69 -10.53
CA SER A 7 15.94 -1.78 -9.17
C SER A 7 15.52 -3.14 -8.61
N ASP A 8 16.39 -3.86 -7.88
CA ASP A 8 16.00 -5.09 -7.18
C ASP A 8 14.99 -4.79 -6.04
N GLU A 9 14.60 -3.51 -5.88
CA GLU A 9 13.58 -3.03 -4.96
C GLU A 9 12.16 -3.42 -5.41
N GLU A 10 11.42 -4.09 -4.53
CA GLU A 10 10.06 -4.54 -4.77
C GLU A 10 9.06 -3.82 -3.86
N THR A 11 7.93 -3.40 -4.43
CA THR A 11 6.84 -2.78 -3.68
C THR A 11 5.71 -3.78 -3.46
N TYR A 12 5.32 -3.96 -2.20
CA TYR A 12 4.23 -4.82 -1.77
C TYR A 12 3.08 -4.01 -1.18
N VAL A 13 1.86 -4.48 -1.43
CA VAL A 13 0.62 -3.90 -0.91
C VAL A 13 0.01 -4.84 0.10
N ILE A 14 -0.32 -4.32 1.28
CA ILE A 14 -1.00 -5.07 2.32
C ILE A 14 -2.32 -4.38 2.62
N PHE A 15 -3.43 -5.11 2.60
CA PHE A 15 -4.73 -4.59 3.02
C PHE A 15 -4.98 -4.94 4.48
N ALA A 16 -5.41 -3.96 5.28
CA ALA A 16 -5.99 -4.28 6.58
C ALA A 16 -7.27 -5.13 6.39
N GLU A 17 -7.56 -6.05 7.31
CA GLU A 17 -8.66 -7.01 7.16
C GLU A 17 -10.02 -6.33 6.88
N GLU A 18 -10.31 -5.26 7.61
CA GLU A 18 -11.53 -4.46 7.43
C GLU A 18 -11.57 -3.78 6.05
N THR A 19 -10.41 -3.36 5.54
CA THR A 19 -10.27 -2.72 4.23
C THR A 19 -10.50 -3.69 3.09
N LEU A 20 -10.06 -4.95 3.22
CA LEU A 20 -10.29 -5.97 2.20
C LEU A 20 -11.79 -6.22 2.02
N SER A 21 -12.53 -6.27 3.13
CA SER A 21 -14.00 -6.39 3.10
C SER A 21 -14.66 -5.17 2.45
N ASN A 22 -14.16 -3.97 2.74
CA ASN A 22 -14.62 -2.74 2.09
C ASN A 22 -14.38 -2.79 0.57
N LEU A 23 -13.16 -3.13 0.13
CA LEU A 23 -12.81 -3.27 -1.29
C LEU A 23 -13.78 -4.21 -2.01
N GLN A 24 -14.03 -5.41 -1.46
CA GLN A 24 -14.95 -6.40 -2.03
C GLN A 24 -16.40 -5.92 -2.13
N SER A 25 -16.80 -4.96 -1.29
CA SER A 25 -18.15 -4.39 -1.28
C SER A 25 -18.35 -3.28 -2.31
N LEU A 26 -17.27 -2.73 -2.88
CA LEU A 26 -17.34 -1.68 -3.91
C LEU A 26 -17.82 -2.22 -5.24
N ASP A 27 -18.36 -1.34 -6.10
CA ASP A 27 -18.66 -1.68 -7.48
C ASP A 27 -17.38 -2.10 -8.23
N GLY A 28 -17.50 -3.05 -9.17
CA GLY A 28 -16.35 -3.62 -9.88
C GLY A 28 -15.47 -2.59 -10.60
N SER A 29 -16.05 -1.48 -11.08
CA SER A 29 -15.26 -0.38 -11.68
C SER A 29 -14.39 0.35 -10.67
N LYS A 30 -14.87 0.55 -9.44
CA LYS A 30 -14.09 1.16 -8.34
C LYS A 30 -13.01 0.21 -7.86
N GLN A 31 -13.32 -1.07 -7.72
CA GLN A 31 -12.32 -2.10 -7.40
C GLN A 31 -11.19 -2.09 -8.43
N GLN A 32 -11.55 -2.10 -9.72
CA GLN A 32 -10.59 -2.05 -10.81
C GLN A 32 -9.72 -0.78 -10.75
N GLN A 33 -10.31 0.39 -10.53
CA GLN A 33 -9.56 1.65 -10.40
C GLN A 33 -8.54 1.61 -9.27
N ILE A 34 -8.91 1.05 -8.11
CA ILE A 34 -8.04 0.95 -6.95
C ILE A 34 -6.90 -0.03 -7.22
N LEU A 35 -7.22 -1.23 -7.70
CA LEU A 35 -6.22 -2.26 -7.99
C LEU A 35 -5.27 -1.83 -9.12
N SER A 36 -5.79 -1.24 -10.20
CA SER A 36 -4.94 -0.69 -11.27
C SER A 36 -4.02 0.42 -10.77
N ARG A 37 -4.53 1.29 -9.88
CA ARG A 37 -3.69 2.34 -9.30
C ARG A 37 -2.58 1.78 -8.42
N LEU A 38 -2.88 0.77 -7.60
CA LEU A 38 -1.89 0.12 -6.75
C LEU A 38 -0.86 -0.64 -7.59
N LEU A 39 -1.29 -1.31 -8.67
CA LEU A 39 -0.41 -1.95 -9.64
C LEU A 39 0.54 -0.93 -10.30
N ASP A 40 0.02 0.20 -10.75
CA ASP A 40 0.84 1.26 -11.37
C ASP A 40 1.95 1.76 -10.43
N ILE A 41 1.65 1.86 -9.13
CA ILE A 41 2.61 2.26 -8.12
C ILE A 41 3.61 1.13 -7.86
N ALA A 42 3.13 -0.10 -7.66
CA ALA A 42 3.97 -1.23 -7.32
C ALA A 42 4.94 -1.63 -8.45
N ALA A 43 4.52 -1.46 -9.70
CA ALA A 43 5.34 -1.70 -10.89
C ALA A 43 6.22 -0.49 -11.28
N SER A 44 6.15 0.62 -10.55
CA SER A 44 6.93 1.81 -10.86
C SER A 44 8.39 1.69 -10.43
N ALA A 45 9.29 2.32 -11.18
CA ALA A 45 10.66 2.52 -10.75
C ALA A 45 10.83 3.66 -9.72
N ASN A 46 9.75 4.37 -9.39
CA ASN A 46 9.77 5.44 -8.40
C ASN A 46 9.35 4.91 -7.02
N LEU A 47 9.88 5.54 -5.97
CA LEU A 47 9.47 5.29 -4.60
C LEU A 47 7.95 5.52 -4.41
N PRO A 48 7.22 4.63 -3.72
CA PRO A 48 5.77 4.78 -3.50
C PRO A 48 5.32 6.13 -2.91
N SER A 49 6.15 6.73 -2.06
CA SER A 49 5.92 8.03 -1.42
C SER A 49 5.83 9.18 -2.42
N GLN A 50 6.39 9.02 -3.63
CA GLN A 50 6.28 10.02 -4.70
C GLN A 50 4.88 10.07 -5.31
N PHE A 51 4.06 9.04 -5.12
CA PHE A 51 2.67 8.99 -5.58
C PHE A 51 1.68 9.54 -4.55
N ARG A 52 2.18 9.93 -3.36
CA ARG A 52 1.39 10.50 -2.28
C ARG A 52 0.76 11.83 -2.70
N HIS A 53 -0.53 11.93 -2.47
CA HIS A 53 -1.29 13.16 -2.69
C HIS A 53 -1.16 14.12 -1.50
N GLU A 54 -1.32 13.60 -0.28
CA GLU A 54 -1.31 14.37 0.96
C GLU A 54 -0.85 13.49 2.13
N THR A 55 -0.42 14.10 3.23
CA THR A 55 -0.19 13.43 4.52
C THR A 55 -1.15 14.01 5.55
N ILE A 56 -1.87 13.18 6.29
CA ILE A 56 -2.76 13.57 7.38
C ILE A 56 -2.35 12.79 8.62
N GLY A 57 -1.76 13.48 9.61
CA GLY A 57 -1.21 12.79 10.78
C GLY A 57 -0.10 11.82 10.36
N SER A 58 -0.28 10.55 10.68
CA SER A 58 0.66 9.49 10.29
C SER A 58 0.25 8.77 8.99
N LEU A 59 -0.90 9.11 8.43
CA LEU A 59 -1.46 8.52 7.21
C LEU A 59 -0.96 9.23 5.96
N ASP A 60 -0.72 8.42 4.93
CA ASP A 60 -0.38 8.83 3.58
C ASP A 60 -1.61 8.64 2.69
N LEU A 61 -2.01 9.68 1.96
CA LEU A 61 -3.16 9.64 1.09
C LEU A 61 -2.74 9.34 -0.35
N LEU A 62 -3.29 8.27 -0.93
CA LEU A 62 -3.21 7.99 -2.36
C LEU A 62 -4.59 8.19 -3.01
N THR A 63 -4.59 8.65 -4.26
CA THR A 63 -5.83 8.82 -5.05
C THR A 63 -5.92 7.74 -6.11
N ALA A 64 -7.11 7.15 -6.26
CA ALA A 64 -7.44 6.18 -7.31
C ALA A 64 -8.71 6.64 -8.06
N GLY A 65 -8.59 6.84 -9.37
CA GLY A 65 -9.67 7.45 -10.16
C GLY A 65 -10.04 8.86 -9.67
N ASP A 66 -11.27 9.28 -9.94
CA ASP A 66 -11.73 10.65 -9.65
C ASP A 66 -12.25 10.84 -8.21
N GLN A 67 -12.66 9.75 -7.54
CA GLN A 67 -13.38 9.83 -6.27
C GLN A 67 -12.89 8.88 -5.17
N CYS A 68 -11.96 7.95 -5.47
CA CYS A 68 -11.48 7.03 -4.44
C CYS A 68 -10.20 7.57 -3.78
N ARG A 69 -10.20 7.58 -2.46
CA ARG A 69 -9.07 7.89 -1.60
C ARG A 69 -8.66 6.66 -0.82
N LEU A 70 -7.37 6.37 -0.83
CA LEU A 70 -6.77 5.29 -0.07
C LEU A 70 -5.97 5.95 1.05
N TYR A 71 -6.37 5.69 2.29
CA TYR A 71 -5.59 6.05 3.46
C TYR A 71 -4.63 4.91 3.72
N THR A 72 -3.36 5.21 3.61
CA THR A 72 -2.31 4.21 3.68
C THR A 72 -1.24 4.60 4.69
N LYS A 73 -0.36 3.66 4.97
CA LYS A 73 0.97 3.95 5.49
C LYS A 73 1.99 3.44 4.48
N ILE A 74 2.87 4.31 4.03
CA ILE A 74 3.97 3.98 3.13
C ILE A 74 5.25 3.85 3.95
N VAL A 75 5.95 2.72 3.78
CA VAL A 75 7.27 2.46 4.38
C VAL A 75 8.19 2.01 3.26
N GLU A 76 9.39 2.56 3.21
CA GLU A 76 10.33 2.34 2.08
C GLU A 76 11.69 1.93 2.62
N ASN A 77 12.49 1.32 1.74
CA ASN A 77 13.88 0.96 2.00
C ASN A 77 14.07 0.05 3.21
N ILE A 78 13.23 -0.98 3.34
CA ILE A 78 13.34 -1.99 4.41
C ILE A 78 13.96 -3.30 3.89
N PRO A 79 14.71 -4.03 4.75
CA PRO A 79 15.23 -3.59 6.04
C PRO A 79 16.27 -2.45 5.90
N GLU A 80 16.52 -1.69 6.97
CA GLU A 80 17.51 -0.60 6.92
C GLU A 80 18.91 -1.13 6.54
N GLY A 81 19.56 -0.48 5.58
CA GLY A 81 20.90 -0.87 5.11
C GLY A 81 20.91 -1.99 4.06
N ASN A 82 19.77 -2.63 3.80
CA ASN A 82 19.53 -3.49 2.65
C ASN A 82 18.14 -3.21 2.09
N ALA A 83 18.01 -2.05 1.43
CA ALA A 83 16.77 -1.50 0.93
C ALA A 83 16.22 -2.31 -0.27
N THR A 84 15.63 -3.47 0.00
CA THR A 84 15.09 -4.36 -1.03
C THR A 84 13.57 -4.25 -1.12
N TYR A 85 12.87 -3.77 -0.09
CA TYR A 85 11.42 -3.74 -0.09
C TYR A 85 10.83 -2.38 0.25
N HIS A 86 9.65 -2.14 -0.31
CA HIS A 86 8.74 -1.04 0.04
C HIS A 86 7.36 -1.61 0.32
N LEU A 87 6.67 -1.04 1.31
CA LEU A 87 5.34 -1.48 1.74
C LEU A 87 4.33 -0.33 1.62
N ILE A 88 3.16 -0.65 1.08
CA ILE A 88 1.97 0.20 1.13
C ILE A 88 0.91 -0.53 1.94
N PHE A 89 0.64 -0.07 3.16
CA PHE A 89 -0.41 -0.63 4.00
C PHE A 89 -1.71 0.14 3.84
N VAL A 90 -2.73 -0.45 3.23
CA VAL A 90 -4.03 0.18 2.97
C VAL A 90 -4.94 0.00 4.18
N LEU A 91 -5.12 1.08 4.94
CA LEU A 91 -5.85 1.13 6.20
C LEU A 91 -7.34 1.45 6.04
N TYR A 92 -7.69 2.24 5.02
CA TYR A 92 -9.07 2.59 4.74
C TYR A 92 -9.27 3.03 3.29
N ILE A 93 -10.44 2.71 2.73
CA ILE A 93 -10.87 3.14 1.40
C ILE A 93 -12.10 4.02 1.57
N ASP A 94 -11.98 5.24 1.06
CA ASP A 94 -13.06 6.21 0.98
C ASP A 94 -13.46 6.40 -0.49
N ASP A 95 -14.64 5.88 -0.86
CA ASP A 95 -15.17 5.93 -2.22
C ASP A 95 -16.18 7.06 -2.43
N LYS A 96 -16.41 7.90 -1.41
CA LYS A 96 -17.48 8.93 -1.37
C LYS A 96 -17.03 10.30 -0.89
N HIS A 97 -15.81 10.46 -0.35
CA HIS A 97 -15.34 11.70 0.28
C HIS A 97 -16.16 12.15 1.48
N GLU A 98 -16.74 11.20 2.22
CA GLU A 98 -17.66 11.50 3.33
C GLU A 98 -17.04 11.31 4.72
N TYR A 99 -15.75 10.99 4.81
CA TYR A 99 -15.10 10.78 6.09
C TYR A 99 -14.97 12.08 6.90
N SER A 100 -15.09 11.94 8.22
CA SER A 100 -14.77 12.98 9.20
C SER A 100 -13.32 12.85 9.67
N GLN A 101 -12.73 13.96 10.11
CA GLN A 101 -11.40 13.93 10.77
C GLN A 101 -11.37 12.98 11.99
N SER A 102 -12.51 12.83 12.67
CA SER A 102 -12.63 11.92 13.81
C SER A 102 -12.54 10.45 13.41
N GLU A 103 -13.04 10.07 12.23
CA GLU A 103 -12.89 8.71 11.71
C GLU A 103 -11.43 8.45 11.32
N LEU A 104 -10.76 9.39 10.66
CA LEU A 104 -9.34 9.24 10.31
C LEU A 104 -8.41 9.09 11.52
N ALA A 105 -8.71 9.79 12.61
CA ALA A 105 -7.95 9.67 13.85
C ALA A 105 -7.94 8.24 14.43
N THR A 106 -8.87 7.37 14.00
CA THR A 106 -8.90 5.95 14.39
C THR A 106 -7.81 5.14 13.69
N TYR A 107 -7.37 5.57 12.51
CA TYR A 107 -6.36 4.86 11.71
C TYR A 107 -4.93 5.35 11.96
N ASP A 108 -4.73 6.54 12.52
CA ASP A 108 -3.41 7.07 12.89
C ASP A 108 -2.62 6.11 13.79
N PRO A 109 -3.18 5.56 14.90
CA PRO A 109 -2.46 4.60 15.73
C PRO A 109 -2.10 3.30 15.00
N LEU A 110 -2.94 2.87 14.05
CA LEU A 110 -2.68 1.68 13.24
C LEU A 110 -1.53 1.93 12.25
N ALA A 111 -1.47 3.12 11.65
CA ALA A 111 -0.37 3.54 10.80
C ALA A 111 0.96 3.58 11.57
N ASP A 112 0.96 4.13 12.79
CA ASP A 112 2.14 4.17 13.65
C ASP A 112 2.60 2.78 14.09
N SER A 113 1.65 1.91 14.44
CA SER A 113 1.97 0.52 14.80
C SER A 113 2.59 -0.23 13.61
N PHE A 114 2.06 -0.04 12.40
CA PHE A 114 2.61 -0.67 11.20
C PHE A 114 4.01 -0.15 10.89
N LEU A 115 4.20 1.16 10.97
CA LEU A 115 5.52 1.78 10.81
C LEU A 115 6.52 1.18 11.78
N SER A 116 6.18 1.12 13.08
CA SER A 116 7.08 0.58 14.11
C SER A 116 7.48 -0.87 13.83
N VAL A 117 6.55 -1.70 13.34
CA VAL A 117 6.82 -3.10 13.00
C VAL A 117 7.74 -3.18 11.79
N ALA A 118 7.42 -2.48 10.70
CA ALA A 118 8.22 -2.48 9.48
C ALA A 118 9.66 -1.97 9.73
N THR A 119 9.82 -0.94 10.58
CA THR A 119 11.15 -0.41 10.94
C THR A 119 11.94 -1.28 11.91
N SER A 120 11.30 -2.30 12.52
CA SER A 120 11.98 -3.24 13.43
C SER A 120 12.53 -4.49 12.73
N MET A 121 12.31 -4.60 11.42
CA MET A 121 12.84 -5.71 10.61
C MET A 121 14.28 -5.41 10.23
N ASP A 122 15.21 -6.20 10.77
CA ASP A 122 16.66 -5.97 10.62
C ASP A 122 17.25 -6.69 9.39
N ASP A 123 16.52 -7.63 8.79
CA ASP A 123 16.98 -8.44 7.66
C ASP A 123 15.84 -8.79 6.67
N VAL A 124 16.25 -9.28 5.50
CA VAL A 124 15.36 -9.63 4.39
C VAL A 124 14.42 -10.77 4.75
N GLU A 125 14.92 -11.78 5.46
CA GLU A 125 14.13 -12.95 5.89
C GLU A 125 12.96 -12.51 6.79
N SER A 126 13.20 -11.59 7.72
CA SER A 126 12.17 -11.00 8.58
C SER A 126 11.10 -10.24 7.78
N VAL A 127 11.49 -9.56 6.70
CA VAL A 127 10.53 -8.87 5.82
C VAL A 127 9.71 -9.89 5.04
N GLU A 128 10.33 -10.90 4.44
CA GLU A 128 9.64 -11.95 3.67
C GLU A 128 8.64 -12.74 4.52
N ASP A 129 9.03 -13.13 5.75
CA ASP A 129 8.14 -13.78 6.70
C ASP A 129 6.92 -12.91 7.03
N TYR A 130 7.14 -11.61 7.22
CA TYR A 130 6.06 -10.67 7.48
C TYR A 130 5.13 -10.51 6.26
N LEU A 131 5.68 -10.40 5.05
CA LEU A 131 4.90 -10.32 3.81
C LEU A 131 4.01 -11.56 3.66
N ALA A 132 4.55 -12.75 3.92
CA ALA A 132 3.81 -14.00 3.88
C ALA A 132 2.71 -14.06 4.95
N GLU A 133 2.99 -13.65 6.18
CA GLU A 133 2.00 -13.59 7.27
C GLU A 133 0.83 -12.65 6.90
N LYS A 134 1.13 -11.53 6.25
CA LYS A 134 0.15 -10.49 5.91
C LYS A 134 -0.57 -10.71 4.58
N ASN A 135 -0.28 -11.79 3.85
CA ASN A 135 -0.79 -12.02 2.49
C ASN A 135 -0.55 -10.79 1.60
N ALA A 136 0.68 -10.25 1.67
CA ALA A 136 1.06 -9.08 0.91
C ALA A 136 1.00 -9.39 -0.60
N LEU A 137 0.55 -8.41 -1.38
CA LEU A 137 0.37 -8.53 -2.82
C LEU A 137 1.51 -7.80 -3.53
N SER A 138 2.21 -8.52 -4.39
CA SER A 138 3.19 -7.96 -5.33
C SER A 138 2.49 -7.31 -6.54
N ALA A 139 3.28 -6.70 -7.41
CA ALA A 139 2.78 -6.23 -8.70
C ALA A 139 2.17 -7.36 -9.55
N GLU A 140 2.77 -8.56 -9.53
CA GLU A 140 2.24 -9.72 -10.27
C GLU A 140 0.89 -10.18 -9.70
N ASP A 141 0.76 -10.24 -8.37
CA ASP A 141 -0.51 -10.60 -7.72
C ASP A 141 -1.63 -9.59 -8.05
N LEU A 142 -1.30 -8.31 -8.09
CA LEU A 142 -2.25 -7.25 -8.46
C LEU A 142 -2.67 -7.33 -9.94
N GLU A 143 -1.75 -7.72 -10.83
CA GLU A 143 -2.05 -7.97 -12.24
C GLU A 143 -2.99 -9.18 -12.40
N ASP A 144 -2.75 -10.27 -11.68
CA ASP A 144 -3.61 -11.46 -11.69
C ASP A 144 -5.03 -11.15 -11.21
N LEU A 145 -5.18 -10.31 -10.17
CA LEU A 145 -6.50 -9.87 -9.68
C LEU A 145 -7.30 -9.03 -10.68
N LEU A 146 -6.63 -8.41 -11.67
CA LEU A 146 -7.26 -7.59 -12.71
C LEU A 146 -7.60 -8.36 -13.99
N SER A 147 -7.15 -9.63 -14.10
CA SER A 147 -7.33 -10.48 -15.29
C SER A 147 -8.67 -11.20 -15.34
#